data_AF-A0A225VSQ2-F1
#
_entry.id   AF-A0A225VSQ2-F1
#
_cell.length_a   1.000
_cell.length_b   1.000
_cell.length_c   1.000
_cell.angle_alpha   90.00
_cell.angle_beta   90.00
_cell.angle_gamma   90.00
#
_symmetry.space_group_name_H-M   'P 1'
#
loop_
_entity.id
_entity.type
_entity.pdbx_description
1 polymer ?
#
loop_
_entity_poly.entity_id
_entity_poly.type
_entity_poly.pdbx_seq_one_letter_code
_entity_poly.pdbx_strand_id
1 'polypeptide(L)'
;MYGARYVSSYEKKIEEMFHQGEKEKSRKLGPARMLEYLIAMYPHRYNLPGVNEIRGLITKLMKKRRQFSAQGASPPIDNTAGSMHSSDELTPALEDNSVVPMTTRQKKRRMSPTYAIFLANVVDENPRIMPKKALVVFREHFRDWYPDENQIRAKVSAPKRKPNTLINTSSSMASD
;
A
#
# COMPACT_ATOMS: atom_id res chain seq x y z
N MET A 1 -1.70 -28.60 -7.88
CA MET A 1 -0.84 -28.25 -6.73
C MET A 1 -1.39 -28.97 -5.49
N TYR A 2 -0.66 -29.98 -4.99
CA TYR A 2 -1.01 -30.71 -3.75
C TYR A 2 -0.79 -29.80 -2.54
N GLY A 3 -1.71 -28.86 -2.28
CA GLY A 3 -1.48 -27.75 -1.34
C GLY A 3 -2.65 -27.39 -0.43
N ALA A 4 -3.89 -27.57 -0.90
CA ALA A 4 -5.04 -27.00 -0.20
C ALA A 4 -5.44 -27.80 1.06
N ARG A 5 -5.30 -29.13 1.05
CA ARG A 5 -5.89 -29.99 2.10
C ARG A 5 -5.16 -29.91 3.44
N TYR A 6 -3.83 -29.75 3.46
CA TYR A 6 -3.09 -29.71 4.73
C TYR A 6 -3.18 -28.33 5.40
N VAL A 7 -3.19 -27.24 4.62
CA VAL A 7 -3.29 -25.88 5.17
C VAL A 7 -4.63 -25.68 5.90
N SER A 8 -5.72 -26.27 5.40
CA SER A 8 -7.05 -26.17 6.03
C SER A 8 -7.10 -26.70 7.46
N SER A 9 -6.28 -27.70 7.80
CA SER A 9 -6.21 -28.23 9.18
C SER A 9 -5.67 -27.21 10.19
N TYR A 10 -4.87 -26.25 9.72
CA TYR A 10 -4.22 -25.24 10.55
C TYR A 10 -4.86 -23.84 10.42
N GLU A 11 -5.74 -23.64 9.43
CA GLU A 11 -6.44 -22.37 9.18
C GLU A 11 -7.16 -21.88 10.44
N LYS A 12 -7.90 -22.75 11.12
CA LYS A 12 -8.63 -22.41 12.36
C LYS A 12 -7.69 -21.91 13.47
N LYS A 13 -6.51 -22.54 13.61
CA LYS A 13 -5.54 -22.16 14.65
C LYS A 13 -4.86 -20.83 14.33
N ILE A 14 -4.56 -20.60 13.05
CA ILE A 14 -3.99 -19.33 12.58
C ILE A 14 -5.01 -18.19 12.76
N GLU A 15 -6.28 -18.44 12.47
CA GLU A 15 -7.39 -17.50 12.70
C GLU A 15 -7.54 -17.15 14.18
N GLU A 16 -7.46 -18.14 15.07
CA GLU A 16 -7.48 -17.92 16.53
C GLU A 16 -6.32 -17.02 16.99
N MET A 17 -5.08 -17.33 16.58
CA MET A 17 -3.91 -16.50 16.91
C MET A 17 -4.03 -15.07 16.34
N PHE A 18 -4.60 -14.94 15.15
CA PHE A 18 -4.86 -13.65 14.52
C PHE A 18 -5.86 -12.82 15.33
N HIS A 19 -7.01 -13.39 15.69
CA HIS A 19 -8.03 -12.70 16.48
C HIS A 19 -7.58 -12.40 17.90
N GLN A 20 -6.77 -13.28 18.51
CA GLN A 20 -6.16 -13.00 19.81
C GLN A 20 -5.30 -11.72 19.74
N GLY A 21 -4.50 -11.58 18.68
CA GLY A 21 -3.70 -10.37 18.43
C GLY A 21 -4.53 -9.12 18.07
N GLU A 22 -5.77 -9.29 17.61
CA GLU A 22 -6.70 -8.17 17.39
C GLU A 22 -7.33 -7.69 18.69
N LYS A 23 -7.68 -8.61 19.59
CA LYS A 23 -8.18 -8.29 20.93
C LYS A 23 -7.10 -7.64 21.79
N GLU A 24 -5.88 -8.18 21.71
CA GLU A 24 -4.76 -7.74 22.52
C GLU A 24 -3.53 -7.46 21.65
N LYS A 25 -3.20 -6.18 21.47
CA LYS A 25 -2.13 -5.76 20.55
C LYS A 25 -0.75 -6.32 20.94
N SER A 26 -0.49 -6.53 22.23
CA SER A 26 0.76 -7.11 22.75
C SER A 26 0.94 -8.57 22.32
N ARG A 27 -0.16 -9.30 22.07
CA ARG A 27 -0.14 -10.72 21.64
C ARG A 27 -0.20 -10.90 20.13
N LYS A 28 -0.06 -9.82 19.36
CA LYS A 28 -0.11 -9.89 17.91
C LYS A 28 1.12 -10.59 17.35
N LEU A 29 0.91 -11.79 16.80
CA LEU A 29 1.97 -12.58 16.18
C LEU A 29 2.11 -12.26 14.68
N GLY A 30 3.35 -12.17 14.21
CA GLY A 30 3.66 -12.16 12.78
C GLY A 30 3.63 -13.57 12.18
N PRO A 31 3.63 -13.71 10.84
CA PRO A 31 3.58 -15.01 10.17
C PRO A 31 4.68 -15.99 10.60
N ALA A 32 5.91 -15.49 10.79
CA ALA A 32 7.04 -16.30 11.25
C ALA A 32 6.86 -16.78 12.70
N ARG A 33 6.41 -15.90 13.60
CA ARG A 33 6.11 -16.27 14.99
C ARG A 33 4.94 -17.23 15.12
N MET A 34 3.91 -17.09 14.27
CA MET A 34 2.83 -18.06 14.19
C MET A 34 3.31 -19.44 13.73
N LEU A 35 4.28 -19.50 12.81
CA LEU A 35 4.91 -20.76 12.41
C LEU A 35 5.69 -21.40 13.56
N GLU A 36 6.54 -20.62 14.25
CA GLU A 36 7.26 -21.11 15.44
C GLU A 36 6.31 -21.72 16.47
N TYR A 37 5.18 -21.04 16.73
CA TYR A 37 4.15 -21.55 17.62
C TYR A 37 3.52 -22.86 17.13
N LEU A 38 3.25 -22.98 15.83
CA LEU A 38 2.73 -24.21 15.22
C LEU A 38 3.75 -25.36 15.29
N ILE A 39 5.05 -25.08 15.10
CA ILE A 39 6.12 -26.07 15.24
C ILE A 39 6.20 -26.56 16.70
N ALA A 40 6.16 -25.63 17.66
CA ALA A 40 6.18 -25.96 19.08
C ALA A 40 4.95 -26.78 19.52
N MET A 41 3.77 -26.48 18.97
CA MET A 41 2.52 -27.17 19.28
C MET A 41 2.39 -28.54 18.58
N TYR A 42 3.03 -28.71 17.43
CA TYR A 42 2.93 -29.92 16.61
C TYR A 42 4.31 -30.44 16.18
N PRO A 43 5.18 -30.83 17.14
CA PRO A 43 6.58 -31.16 16.85
C PRO A 43 6.77 -32.38 15.93
N HIS A 44 5.78 -33.28 15.87
CA HIS A 44 5.82 -34.50 15.05
C HIS A 44 5.06 -34.39 13.72
N ARG A 45 4.59 -33.19 13.35
CA ARG A 45 3.86 -32.98 12.09
C ARG A 45 4.83 -32.40 11.05
N TYR A 46 5.05 -33.16 9.98
CA TYR A 46 5.87 -32.70 8.84
C TYR A 46 5.10 -31.82 7.84
N ASN A 47 3.76 -31.77 7.95
CA ASN A 47 2.88 -31.08 7.00
C ASN A 47 2.41 -29.72 7.53
N LEU A 48 3.32 -28.93 8.12
CA LEU A 48 2.99 -27.59 8.62
C LEU A 48 2.95 -26.57 7.48
N PRO A 49 2.02 -25.60 7.52
CA PRO A 49 2.01 -24.52 6.55
C PRO A 49 3.26 -23.67 6.73
N GLY A 50 3.97 -23.39 5.65
CA GLY A 50 5.09 -22.46 5.64
C GLY A 50 4.66 -21.00 5.85
N VAL A 51 5.65 -20.14 6.08
CA VAL A 51 5.45 -18.71 6.36
C VAL A 51 4.62 -18.01 5.28
N ASN A 52 4.79 -18.40 4.02
CA ASN A 52 4.08 -17.81 2.89
C ASN A 52 2.59 -18.16 2.88
N GLU A 53 2.24 -19.39 3.24
CA GLU A 53 0.84 -19.82 3.33
C GLU A 53 0.14 -19.14 4.51
N ILE A 54 0.82 -19.04 5.65
CA ILE A 54 0.33 -18.29 6.82
C ILE A 54 0.08 -16.82 6.44
N ARG A 55 1.01 -16.19 5.72
CA ARG A 55 0.83 -14.81 5.21
C ARG A 55 -0.38 -14.70 4.28
N GLY A 56 -0.59 -15.68 3.41
CA GLY A 56 -1.76 -15.76 2.53
C GLY A 56 -3.07 -15.81 3.32
N LEU A 57 -3.12 -16.67 4.35
CA LEU A 57 -4.28 -16.79 5.25
C LEU A 57 -4.56 -15.50 6.02
N ILE A 58 -3.55 -14.87 6.61
CA ILE A 58 -3.72 -13.58 7.29
C ILE A 58 -4.26 -12.52 6.32
N THR A 59 -3.74 -12.48 5.08
CA THR A 59 -4.23 -11.55 4.07
C THR A 59 -5.69 -11.81 3.73
N LYS A 60 -6.11 -13.07 3.64
CA LYS A 60 -7.51 -13.49 3.44
C LYS A 60 -8.39 -13.04 4.62
N LEU A 61 -7.96 -13.24 5.86
CA LEU A 61 -8.66 -12.80 7.07
C LEU A 61 -8.83 -11.27 7.12
N MET A 62 -7.77 -10.52 6.81
CA MET A 62 -7.83 -9.06 6.75
C MET A 62 -8.79 -8.55 5.66
N LYS A 63 -8.84 -9.22 4.50
CA LYS A 63 -9.79 -8.89 3.43
C LYS A 63 -11.23 -9.19 3.84
N LYS A 64 -11.46 -10.37 4.43
CA LYS A 64 -12.76 -10.79 4.98
C LYS A 64 -13.29 -9.72 5.95
N ARG A 65 -12.47 -9.27 6.91
CA ARG A 65 -12.82 -8.19 7.85
C ARG A 65 -13.31 -6.92 7.15
N ARG A 66 -12.59 -6.45 6.13
CA ARG A 66 -12.96 -5.22 5.41
C ARG A 66 -14.34 -5.32 4.75
N GLN A 67 -14.68 -6.51 4.26
CA GLN A 67 -15.99 -6.77 3.66
C GLN A 67 -17.10 -6.78 4.72
N PHE A 68 -16.87 -7.44 5.86
CA PHE A 68 -17.83 -7.42 6.98
C PHE A 68 -18.00 -6.03 7.60
N SER A 69 -16.94 -5.23 7.72
CA SER A 69 -17.04 -3.84 8.22
C SER A 69 -17.71 -2.89 7.22
N ALA A 70 -17.71 -3.22 5.92
CA ALA A 70 -18.37 -2.42 4.90
C ALA A 70 -19.88 -2.71 4.79
N GLN A 71 -20.35 -3.83 5.35
CA GLN A 71 -21.76 -4.26 5.30
C GLN A 71 -22.52 -3.99 6.62
N GLY A 72 -21.87 -3.39 7.62
CA GLY A 72 -22.50 -2.90 8.87
C GLY A 72 -22.69 -1.38 8.95
N ALA A 73 -22.46 -0.64 7.86
CA ALA A 73 -22.68 0.80 7.79
C ALA A 73 -24.13 1.10 7.35
N SER A 74 -25.03 1.14 8.33
CA SER A 74 -26.34 1.78 8.22
C SER A 74 -26.19 3.29 7.89
N PRO A 75 -27.18 3.93 7.26
CA PRO A 75 -27.09 5.29 6.68
C PRO A 75 -26.88 6.41 7.72
N PRO A 76 -26.45 7.61 7.27
CA PRO A 76 -26.13 8.73 8.14
C PRO A 76 -27.39 9.23 8.86
N ILE A 77 -27.35 9.23 10.19
CA ILE A 77 -28.32 9.93 11.02
C ILE A 77 -27.69 11.28 11.32
N ASP A 78 -28.25 12.33 10.73
CA ASP A 78 -27.95 13.72 11.07
C ASP A 78 -28.41 14.05 12.50
N ASN A 79 -27.66 14.98 13.11
CA ASN A 79 -27.99 15.88 14.21
C ASN A 79 -27.57 15.53 15.65
N THR A 80 -26.56 16.30 16.10
CA THR A 80 -26.68 17.30 17.18
C THR A 80 -27.03 16.83 18.58
N ALA A 81 -26.02 16.80 19.47
CA ALA A 81 -25.95 17.60 20.71
C ALA A 81 -24.79 17.11 21.56
N GLY A 82 -24.08 18.04 22.21
CA GLY A 82 -22.78 17.82 22.81
C GLY A 82 -22.75 16.93 24.05
N SER A 83 -21.52 16.62 24.46
CA SER A 83 -21.25 16.37 25.87
C SER A 83 -19.78 16.64 26.16
N MET A 84 -19.57 17.70 26.94
CA MET A 84 -18.36 17.99 27.66
C MET A 84 -18.14 16.91 28.72
N HIS A 85 -16.95 16.32 28.79
CA HIS A 85 -16.36 16.01 30.08
C HIS A 85 -14.83 16.02 30.00
N SER A 86 -14.27 16.95 30.75
CA SER A 86 -12.92 16.97 31.26
C SER A 86 -12.72 15.83 32.26
N SER A 87 -11.49 15.33 32.37
CA SER A 87 -10.65 15.49 33.57
C SER A 87 -9.52 14.46 33.60
N ASP A 88 -8.32 15.00 33.81
CA ASP A 88 -7.19 14.49 34.59
C ASP A 88 -6.95 12.98 34.71
N GLU A 89 -5.79 12.53 34.22
CA GLU A 89 -4.84 11.86 35.11
C GLU A 89 -3.39 11.95 34.59
N LEU A 90 -2.53 12.60 35.37
CA LEU A 90 -1.08 12.66 35.23
C LEU A 90 -0.44 11.44 35.88
N THR A 91 0.40 10.69 35.15
CA THR A 91 1.55 9.99 35.73
C THR A 91 2.78 10.14 34.82
N PRO A 92 3.94 10.60 35.36
CA PRO A 92 5.20 10.69 34.65
C PRO A 92 6.13 9.53 35.03
N ALA A 93 6.73 8.84 34.05
CA ALA A 93 8.05 8.23 34.23
C ALA A 93 8.61 7.78 32.88
N LEU A 94 9.78 8.33 32.59
CA LEU A 94 10.69 8.02 31.51
C LEU A 94 10.99 6.52 31.43
N GLU A 95 10.74 5.90 30.27
CA GLU A 95 11.69 4.96 29.68
C GLU A 95 11.81 5.21 28.18
N ASP A 96 12.99 5.68 27.82
CA ASP A 96 13.54 5.89 26.50
C ASP A 96 13.62 4.57 25.75
N ASN A 97 12.70 4.37 24.80
CA ASN A 97 12.88 3.38 23.74
C ASN A 97 12.27 3.94 22.45
N SER A 98 13.16 4.54 21.65
CA SER A 98 12.96 4.96 20.27
C SER A 98 12.43 3.81 19.40
N VAL A 99 11.12 3.57 19.46
CA VAL A 99 10.40 2.77 18.48
C VAL A 99 10.23 3.65 17.25
N VAL A 100 11.20 3.52 16.34
CA VAL A 100 11.16 4.13 15.01
C VAL A 100 9.81 3.80 14.37
N PRO A 101 8.95 4.79 14.05
CA PRO A 101 7.69 4.53 13.40
C PRO A 101 7.98 3.92 12.03
N MET A 102 7.58 2.66 11.84
CA MET A 102 7.64 1.96 10.56
C MET A 102 6.97 2.85 9.51
N THR A 103 7.79 3.40 8.62
CA THR A 103 7.41 4.33 7.58
C THR A 103 6.14 3.83 6.91
N THR A 104 5.07 4.62 7.02
CA THR A 104 3.94 4.49 6.11
C THR A 104 4.53 4.40 4.70
N ARG A 105 4.10 3.40 3.93
CA ARG A 105 4.54 3.21 2.55
C ARG A 105 4.13 4.47 1.81
N GLN A 106 5.02 5.47 1.77
CA GLN A 106 4.75 6.75 1.15
C GLN A 106 4.38 6.41 -0.29
N LYS A 107 3.10 6.61 -0.62
CA LYS A 107 2.64 6.51 -2.01
C LYS A 107 3.53 7.49 -2.75
N LYS A 108 4.55 6.98 -3.46
CA LYS A 108 5.45 7.79 -4.28
C LYS A 108 4.55 8.73 -5.07
N ARG A 109 4.63 10.02 -4.78
CA ARG A 109 3.75 11.02 -5.39
C ARG A 109 3.91 10.84 -6.88
N ARG A 110 2.84 10.42 -7.55
CA ARG A 110 2.88 10.21 -8.99
C ARG A 110 3.18 11.58 -9.60
N MET A 111 4.20 11.64 -10.46
CA MET A 111 4.53 12.86 -11.21
C MET A 111 3.27 13.40 -11.88
N SER A 112 3.08 14.73 -11.80
CA SER A 112 1.93 15.40 -12.41
C SER A 112 1.83 15.05 -13.90
N PRO A 113 0.61 14.89 -14.46
CA PRO A 113 0.42 14.57 -15.88
C PRO A 113 1.15 15.55 -16.82
N THR A 114 1.13 16.85 -16.52
CA THR A 114 1.78 17.89 -17.32
C THR A 114 3.28 17.64 -17.50
N TYR A 115 3.98 17.35 -16.40
CA TYR A 115 5.41 17.05 -16.41
C TYR A 115 5.73 15.72 -17.09
N ALA A 116 4.86 14.73 -16.92
CA ALA A 116 5.01 13.44 -17.57
C ALA A 116 4.87 13.52 -19.10
N ILE A 117 3.95 14.37 -19.59
CA ILE A 117 3.77 14.64 -21.03
C ILE A 117 5.01 15.34 -21.60
N PHE A 118 5.52 16.36 -20.90
CA PHE A 118 6.75 17.04 -21.33
C PHE A 118 7.94 16.07 -21.47
N LEU A 119 8.18 15.23 -20.46
CA LEU A 119 9.26 14.23 -20.53
C LEU A 119 9.04 13.19 -21.63
N ALA A 120 7.78 12.84 -21.94
CA ALA A 120 7.48 11.97 -23.05
C ALA A 120 7.88 12.62 -24.39
N ASN A 121 7.52 13.89 -24.60
CA ASN A 121 7.91 14.65 -25.80
C ASN A 121 9.44 14.76 -25.93
N VAL A 122 10.15 15.05 -24.85
CA VAL A 122 11.63 15.11 -24.83
C VAL A 122 12.26 13.77 -25.22
N VAL A 123 11.67 12.65 -24.77
CA VAL A 123 12.11 11.29 -25.13
C VAL A 123 11.70 10.91 -26.56
N ASP A 124 10.58 11.45 -27.06
CA ASP A 124 10.14 11.27 -28.45
C ASP A 124 11.08 11.99 -29.43
N GLU A 125 11.50 13.21 -29.11
CA GLU A 125 12.48 13.98 -29.88
C GLU A 125 13.89 13.37 -29.81
N ASN A 126 14.29 12.89 -28.63
CA ASN A 126 15.63 12.33 -28.39
C ASN A 126 15.55 10.95 -27.71
N PRO A 127 15.35 9.85 -28.45
CA PRO A 127 15.10 8.52 -27.87
C PRO A 127 16.29 7.92 -27.11
N ARG A 128 17.50 8.46 -27.29
CA ARG A 128 18.71 8.06 -26.55
C ARG A 128 19.01 8.98 -25.36
N ILE A 129 18.10 9.90 -25.01
CA ILE A 129 18.33 10.81 -23.89
C ILE A 129 18.44 10.04 -22.57
N MET A 130 19.53 10.28 -21.85
CA MET A 130 19.75 9.66 -20.55
C MET A 130 18.94 10.40 -19.48
N PRO A 131 18.46 9.71 -18.42
CA PRO A 131 17.68 10.33 -17.34
C PRO A 131 18.34 11.58 -16.73
N LYS A 132 19.67 11.57 -16.59
CA LYS A 132 20.44 12.73 -16.09
C LYS A 132 20.33 13.95 -16.99
N LYS A 133 20.42 13.76 -18.32
CA LYS A 133 20.27 14.85 -19.29
C LYS A 133 18.82 15.34 -19.35
N ALA A 134 17.85 14.42 -19.30
CA ALA A 134 16.44 14.77 -19.25
C ALA A 134 16.08 15.60 -18.00
N LEU A 135 16.71 15.31 -16.85
CA LEU A 135 16.54 16.10 -15.63
C LEU A 135 17.06 17.54 -15.77
N VAL A 136 18.16 17.75 -16.51
CA VAL A 136 18.69 19.11 -16.77
C VAL A 136 17.71 19.92 -17.61
N VAL A 137 17.28 19.36 -18.74
CA VAL A 137 16.27 19.99 -19.63
C VAL A 137 14.97 20.27 -18.86
N PHE A 138 14.57 19.33 -18.00
CA PHE A 138 13.39 19.49 -17.16
C PHE A 138 13.51 20.68 -16.19
N ARG A 139 14.66 20.83 -15.53
CA ARG A 139 14.92 21.95 -14.59
C ARG A 139 15.01 23.30 -15.29
N GLU A 140 15.51 23.33 -16.51
CA GLU A 140 15.54 24.55 -17.33
C GLU A 140 14.13 25.02 -17.68
N HIS A 141 13.24 24.08 -18.00
CA HIS A 141 11.85 24.37 -18.39
C HIS A 141 10.93 24.64 -17.19
N PHE A 142 11.13 23.94 -16.07
CA PHE A 142 10.32 24.08 -14.86
C PHE A 142 11.20 24.46 -13.66
N ARG A 143 11.43 25.77 -13.48
CA ARG A 143 12.27 26.29 -12.38
C ARG A 143 11.66 26.14 -10.98
N ASP A 144 10.34 25.98 -10.92
CA ASP A 144 9.58 25.93 -9.66
C ASP A 144 9.38 24.51 -9.12
N TRP A 145 9.79 23.48 -9.86
CA TRP A 145 9.55 22.10 -9.48
C TRP A 145 10.81 21.23 -9.59
N TYR A 146 11.15 20.58 -8.48
CA TYR A 146 12.35 19.77 -8.34
C TYR A 146 11.97 18.29 -8.19
N PRO A 147 11.77 17.56 -9.30
CA PRO A 147 11.56 16.12 -9.22
C PRO A 147 12.80 15.38 -8.76
N ASP A 148 12.59 14.30 -8.02
CA ASP A 148 13.67 13.35 -7.72
C ASP A 148 14.18 12.71 -9.02
N GLU A 149 15.49 12.45 -9.09
CA GLU A 149 16.12 11.75 -10.23
C GLU A 149 15.44 10.39 -10.50
N ASN A 150 14.97 9.72 -9.44
CA ASN A 150 14.25 8.46 -9.54
C ASN A 150 12.90 8.59 -10.27
N GLN A 151 12.23 9.73 -10.16
CA GLN A 151 10.96 9.98 -10.86
C GLN A 151 11.21 10.23 -12.36
N ILE A 152 12.24 11.02 -12.69
CA ILE A 152 12.66 11.24 -14.07
C ILE A 152 13.10 9.92 -14.72
N ARG A 153 13.96 9.15 -14.04
CA ARG A 153 14.42 7.84 -14.52
C ARG A 153 13.26 6.90 -14.78
N ALA A 154 12.29 6.82 -13.87
CA ALA A 154 11.11 5.98 -14.07
C ALA A 154 10.28 6.38 -15.30
N LYS A 155 10.30 7.65 -15.72
CA LYS A 155 9.59 8.14 -16.91
C LYS A 155 10.38 7.98 -18.20
N VAL A 156 11.66 8.32 -18.17
CA VAL A 156 12.57 8.22 -19.32
C VAL A 156 12.88 6.76 -19.67
N SER A 157 13.01 5.89 -18.65
CA SER A 157 13.29 4.46 -18.84
C SER A 157 12.03 3.60 -18.97
N ALA A 158 10.82 4.16 -18.84
CA ALA A 158 9.61 3.40 -19.09
C ALA A 158 9.54 3.08 -20.59
N PRO A 159 9.46 1.80 -20.99
CA PRO A 159 9.24 1.47 -22.39
C PRO A 159 7.94 2.13 -22.84
N LYS A 160 7.96 2.80 -24.01
CA LYS A 160 6.82 3.48 -24.62
C LYS A 160 5.66 2.48 -24.77
N ARG A 161 4.83 2.36 -23.73
CA ARG A 161 3.48 1.80 -23.87
C ARG A 161 2.75 2.85 -24.67
N LYS A 162 2.58 2.61 -25.96
CA LYS A 162 1.88 3.51 -26.88
C LYS A 162 0.60 3.99 -26.18
N PRO A 163 0.43 5.30 -25.93
CA PRO A 163 -0.84 5.80 -25.43
C PRO A 163 -1.90 5.43 -26.46
N ASN A 164 -2.98 4.80 -26.00
CA ASN A 164 -4.15 4.55 -26.82
C ASN A 164 -4.80 5.92 -27.07
N THR A 165 -4.40 6.59 -28.14
CA THR A 165 -4.84 7.94 -28.50
C THR A 165 -6.30 7.87 -28.91
N LEU A 166 -7.21 8.12 -27.95
CA LEU A 166 -8.57 8.56 -28.27
C LEU A 166 -8.46 10.02 -28.70
N ILE A 167 -8.27 10.21 -30.00
CA ILE A 167 -8.37 11.50 -30.67
C ILE A 167 -9.86 11.84 -30.73
N ASN A 168 -10.36 12.65 -29.79
CA ASN A 168 -11.57 13.43 -30.00
C ASN A 168 -11.13 14.75 -30.65
N THR A 169 -11.08 14.77 -31.97
CA THR A 169 -11.05 16.02 -32.75
C THR A 169 -12.42 16.67 -32.65
N SER A 170 -12.47 17.74 -31.87
CA SER A 170 -13.44 18.82 -31.98
C SER A 170 -13.48 19.34 -33.42
N SER A 171 -14.51 18.93 -34.17
CA SER A 171 -14.83 19.49 -35.48
C SER A 171 -15.50 20.85 -35.27
N SER A 172 -14.67 21.89 -35.45
CA SER A 172 -15.04 23.28 -35.58
C SER A 172 -15.77 23.53 -36.90
N MET A 173 -16.80 24.39 -36.84
CA MET A 173 -17.25 25.33 -37.88
C MET A 173 -17.44 24.81 -39.32
N ALA A 174 -18.70 24.63 -39.70
CA ALA A 174 -19.15 24.90 -41.06
C ALA A 174 -20.14 26.07 -40.98
N SER A 175 -19.71 27.21 -41.55
CA SER A 175 -20.54 28.35 -41.88
C SER A 175 -21.36 28.04 -43.13
N ASP A 176 -22.64 28.42 -43.12
CA ASP A 176 -23.37 28.91 -44.29
C ASP A 176 -24.36 29.97 -43.80
#